data_AF-A0A820SQ46-F1
#
_entry.id   AF-A0A820SQ46-F1
#
_cell.length_a   1.000
_cell.length_b   1.000
_cell.length_c   1.000
_cell.angle_alpha   90.00
_cell.angle_beta   90.00
_cell.angle_gamma   90.00
#
_symmetry.space_group_name_H-M   'P 1'
#
loop_
_entity.id
_entity.type
_entity.pdbx_description
1 polymer ?
#
loop_
_entity_poly.entity_id
_entity_poly.type
_entity_poly.pdbx_seq_one_letter_code
_entity_poly.pdbx_strand_id
1 'polypeptide(L)'
;IEHLLLQSEDKVYLYLSGNQQSTNGNINGLSISVGCDVGWQVIQLPQLYIHNNWPIKFACIDNTGQYLAVAGQHGFVHFSLFTRKWKLFGNAGQVKIEK
;
A
#
# COMPACT_ATOMS: atom_id res chain seq x y z
N ILE A 1 -0.51 11.39 -12.07
CA ILE A 1 -0.90 10.07 -11.52
C ILE A 1 -1.72 10.39 -10.29
N GLU A 2 -3.03 10.17 -10.34
CA GLU A 2 -3.93 10.45 -9.23
C GLU A 2 -4.17 9.17 -8.46
N HIS A 3 -3.82 9.18 -7.17
CA HIS A 3 -4.04 8.05 -6.28
C HIS A 3 -5.14 8.43 -5.30
N LEU A 4 -6.27 7.72 -5.33
CA LEU A 4 -7.34 7.93 -4.36
C LEU A 4 -7.24 6.87 -3.27
N LEU A 5 -7.16 7.32 -2.02
CA LEU A 5 -7.03 6.48 -0.85
C LEU A 5 -8.23 6.74 0.07
N LEU A 6 -8.96 5.67 0.42
CA LEU A 6 -10.02 5.73 1.42
C LEU A 6 -9.64 4.86 2.60
N GLN A 7 -9.68 5.45 3.80
CA GLN A 7 -9.31 4.78 5.03
C GLN A 7 -10.57 4.40 5.81
N SER A 8 -10.73 3.11 6.10
CA SER A 8 -11.69 2.55 7.05
C SER A 8 -10.99 2.31 8.41
N GLU A 9 -11.72 1.81 9.40
CA GLU A 9 -11.17 1.48 10.72
C GLU A 9 -10.10 0.36 10.65
N ASP A 10 -10.25 -0.57 9.72
CA ASP A 10 -9.43 -1.78 9.60
C ASP A 10 -8.86 -2.02 8.18
N LYS A 11 -9.31 -1.26 7.19
CA LYS A 11 -8.97 -1.43 5.77
C LYS A 11 -8.55 -0.12 5.13
N VAL A 12 -7.66 -0.20 4.15
CA VAL A 12 -7.33 0.90 3.25
C VAL A 12 -7.71 0.51 1.83
N TYR A 13 -8.56 1.31 1.20
CA TYR A 13 -8.93 1.16 -0.20
C TYR A 13 -8.01 2.04 -1.03
N LEU A 14 -7.41 1.45 -2.06
CA LEU A 14 -6.49 2.13 -2.94
C LEU A 14 -7.01 2.06 -4.36
N TYR A 15 -7.11 3.22 -5.01
CA TYR A 15 -7.38 3.35 -6.43
C TYR A 15 -6.13 3.88 -7.13
N LEU A 16 -5.53 3.04 -7.97
CA LEU A 16 -4.35 3.39 -8.75
C LEU A 16 -4.78 3.69 -10.19
N SER A 17 -4.73 4.97 -10.59
CA SER A 17 -4.90 5.37 -11.99
C SER A 17 -3.53 5.38 -12.68
N GLY A 18 -3.07 4.20 -13.11
CA GLY A 18 -1.79 4.05 -13.80
C GLY A 18 -1.95 4.17 -15.32
N ASN A 19 -1.29 5.16 -15.95
CA ASN A 19 -1.07 5.17 -17.40
C ASN A 19 -0.24 3.93 -17.78
N GLN A 20 -0.85 3.03 -18.53
CA GLN A 20 -0.24 1.80 -19.02
C GLN A 20 0.87 2.16 -20.03
N GLN A 21 2.15 2.05 -19.64
CA GLN A 21 3.16 1.74 -20.65
C GLN A 21 2.98 0.26 -20.96
N SER A 22 2.23 -0.01 -22.03
CA SER A 22 2.08 -1.31 -22.65
C SER A 22 3.46 -1.99 -22.73
N THR A 23 3.70 -2.98 -21.89
CA THR A 23 4.75 -3.95 -22.20
C THR A 23 4.13 -4.86 -23.26
N ASN A 24 4.47 -4.60 -24.52
CA ASN A 24 4.03 -5.40 -25.67
C ASN A 24 4.59 -6.83 -25.54
N GLY A 25 3.91 -7.69 -24.79
CA GLY A 25 4.09 -9.13 -24.84
C GLY A 25 3.49 -9.64 -26.15
N ASN A 26 4.31 -9.76 -27.19
CA ASN A 26 3.86 -10.23 -28.50
C ASN A 26 3.81 -11.76 -28.52
N ILE A 27 2.60 -12.32 -28.49
CA ILE A 27 2.35 -13.72 -28.79
C ILE A 27 1.35 -13.74 -29.95
N ASN A 28 1.83 -14.07 -31.14
CA ASN A 28 1.01 -14.37 -32.33
C ASN A 28 0.03 -13.26 -32.78
N GLY A 29 0.44 -11.99 -32.77
CA GLY A 29 -0.33 -10.91 -33.42
C GLY A 29 -1.63 -10.51 -32.74
N LEU A 30 -1.93 -11.04 -31.55
CA LEU A 30 -3.01 -10.59 -30.68
C LEU A 30 -2.39 -9.78 -29.55
N SER A 31 -2.61 -8.46 -29.56
CA SER A 31 -2.30 -7.61 -28.42
C SER A 31 -3.26 -7.96 -27.28
N ILE A 32 -2.94 -8.96 -26.48
CA ILE A 32 -3.67 -9.24 -25.24
C ILE A 32 -3.18 -8.21 -24.22
N SER A 33 -3.97 -7.16 -24.03
CA SER A 33 -3.83 -6.31 -22.85
C SER A 33 -4.30 -7.12 -21.64
N VAL A 34 -3.44 -8.02 -21.13
CA VAL A 34 -3.69 -8.74 -19.88
C VAL A 34 -3.39 -7.77 -18.74
N GLY A 35 -4.46 -7.17 -18.20
CA GLY A 35 -4.38 -6.31 -17.02
C GLY A 35 -5.04 -4.95 -17.23
N CYS A 36 -6.34 -4.92 -17.48
CA CYS A 36 -7.14 -3.70 -17.36
C CYS A 36 -7.77 -3.58 -15.97
N ASP A 37 -7.01 -3.79 -14.90
CA ASP A 37 -7.56 -3.71 -13.54
C ASP A 37 -7.37 -2.29 -12.98
N VAL A 38 -8.05 -1.30 -13.58
CA VAL A 38 -8.38 -0.03 -12.90
C VAL A 38 -9.49 -0.32 -11.89
N GLY A 39 -9.13 -1.04 -10.84
CA GLY A 39 -10.04 -1.51 -9.78
C GLY A 39 -9.60 -1.01 -8.42
N TRP A 40 -10.57 -0.91 -7.50
CA TRP A 40 -10.28 -0.66 -6.09
C TRP A 40 -9.55 -1.85 -5.48
N GLN A 41 -8.31 -1.65 -5.03
CA GLN A 41 -7.58 -2.64 -4.27
C GLN A 41 -7.83 -2.46 -2.78
N VAL A 42 -8.37 -3.48 -2.12
CA VAL A 42 -8.58 -3.48 -0.67
C VAL A 42 -7.35 -4.03 0.03
N ILE A 43 -6.79 -3.28 0.96
CA ILE A 43 -5.63 -3.66 1.76
C ILE A 43 -6.07 -3.76 3.22
N GLN A 44 -6.06 -4.98 3.77
CA GLN A 44 -6.40 -5.23 5.18
C GLN A 44 -5.20 -4.89 6.08
N LEU A 45 -5.40 -4.04 7.08
CA LEU A 45 -4.36 -3.75 8.07
C LEU A 45 -4.15 -4.94 9.01
N PRO A 46 -2.91 -5.22 9.45
CA PRO A 46 -2.65 -6.26 10.42
C PRO A 46 -3.40 -6.00 11.73
N GLN A 47 -4.14 -7.00 12.23
CA GLN A 47 -4.95 -6.85 13.44
C GLN A 47 -4.13 -6.45 14.67
N LEU A 48 -2.90 -6.96 14.79
CA LEU A 48 -1.96 -6.59 15.86
C LEU A 48 -1.62 -5.09 15.83
N TYR A 49 -1.45 -4.53 14.63
CA TYR A 49 -1.18 -3.11 14.46
C TYR A 49 -2.41 -2.27 14.83
N ILE A 50 -3.60 -2.66 14.39
CA ILE A 50 -4.84 -1.95 14.75
C ILE A 50 -5.01 -1.95 16.27
N HIS A 51 -4.88 -3.10 16.94
CA HIS A 51 -5.09 -3.20 18.39
C HIS A 51 -4.19 -2.25 19.20
N ASN A 52 -2.92 -2.11 18.79
CA ASN A 52 -1.95 -1.28 19.52
C ASN A 52 -1.95 0.18 19.08
N ASN A 53 -2.44 0.47 17.87
CA ASN A 53 -2.22 1.74 17.20
C ASN A 53 -3.49 2.47 16.78
N TRP A 54 -4.66 1.93 17.12
CA TRP A 54 -5.94 2.60 16.93
C TRP A 54 -6.00 3.91 17.75
N PRO A 55 -6.66 4.97 17.26
CA PRO A 55 -7.28 5.11 15.94
C PRO A 55 -6.27 5.37 14.82
N ILE A 56 -6.57 4.85 13.62
CA ILE A 56 -5.79 5.15 12.42
C ILE A 56 -6.14 6.56 11.95
N LYS A 57 -5.13 7.40 11.78
CA LYS A 57 -5.30 8.85 11.50
C LYS A 57 -4.90 9.23 10.10
N PHE A 58 -3.89 8.56 9.56
CA PHE A 58 -3.29 8.93 8.29
C PHE A 58 -2.98 7.69 7.46
N ALA A 59 -3.08 7.83 6.16
CA ALA A 59 -2.61 6.86 5.19
C ALA A 59 -2.13 7.60 3.94
N CYS A 60 -1.00 7.18 3.39
CA CYS A 60 -0.41 7.78 2.21
C CYS A 60 0.22 6.73 1.31
N ILE A 61 0.34 7.04 0.03
CA ILE A 61 0.95 6.16 -0.97
C ILE A 61 2.02 6.91 -1.73
N ASP A 62 3.08 6.19 -2.08
CA ASP A 62 4.15 6.70 -2.93
C ASP A 62 3.65 7.01 -4.35
N ASN A 63 4.27 8.00 -5.00
CA ASN A 63 3.90 8.42 -6.36
C ASN A 63 3.96 7.28 -7.39
N THR A 64 4.83 6.29 -7.18
CA THR A 64 4.95 5.10 -8.03
C THR A 64 3.87 4.04 -7.75
N GLY A 65 3.08 4.19 -6.68
CA GLY A 65 2.07 3.21 -6.27
C GLY A 65 2.65 1.91 -5.71
N GLN A 66 3.94 1.87 -5.37
CA GLN A 66 4.62 0.65 -4.90
C GLN A 66 4.59 0.46 -3.38
N TYR A 67 4.40 1.56 -2.65
CA TYR A 67 4.55 1.62 -1.21
C TYR A 67 3.41 2.41 -0.57
N LEU A 68 2.77 1.83 0.43
CA LEU A 68 1.70 2.45 1.21
C LEU A 68 2.19 2.59 2.66
N ALA A 69 2.05 3.77 3.26
CA ALA A 69 2.26 3.96 4.69
C ALA A 69 0.95 4.32 5.38
N VAL A 70 0.74 3.80 6.58
CA VAL A 70 -0.46 4.03 7.39
C VAL A 70 0.00 4.36 8.80
N ALA A 71 -0.50 5.44 9.40
CA ALA A 71 -0.14 5.89 10.73
C ALA A 71 -1.37 6.01 11.64
N GLY A 72 -1.18 5.61 12.89
CA GLY A 72 -2.17 5.69 13.97
C GLY A 72 -1.63 6.48 15.15
N GLN A 73 -2.06 6.15 16.36
CA GLN A 73 -1.78 6.97 17.55
C GLN A 73 -0.34 6.85 18.10
N HIS A 74 0.26 5.68 18.04
CA HIS A 74 1.52 5.29 18.69
C HIS A 74 2.58 4.75 17.71
N GLY A 75 2.38 4.92 16.40
CA GLY A 75 3.25 4.32 15.40
C GLY A 75 2.73 4.42 13.98
N PHE A 76 3.47 3.84 13.06
CA PHE A 76 3.09 3.72 11.66
C PHE A 76 3.54 2.38 11.09
N VAL A 77 2.92 1.97 10.00
CA VAL A 77 3.25 0.75 9.29
C VAL A 77 3.47 1.10 7.82
N HIS A 78 4.41 0.41 7.21
CA HIS A 78 4.71 0.50 5.80
C HIS A 78 4.35 -0.82 5.12
N PHE A 79 3.71 -0.74 3.96
CA PHE A 79 3.29 -1.86 3.14
C PHE A 79 3.93 -1.75 1.77
N SER A 80 4.63 -2.81 1.37
CA SER A 80 5.15 -2.93 0.02
C SER A 80 4.14 -3.70 -0.82
N LEU A 81 3.61 -3.07 -1.87
CA LEU A 81 2.71 -3.74 -2.81
C LEU A 81 3.43 -4.83 -3.62
N PHE A 82 4.73 -4.65 -3.88
CA PHE A 82 5.55 -5.63 -4.59
C PHE A 82 5.72 -6.93 -3.80
N THR A 83 6.13 -6.82 -2.53
CA THR A 83 6.36 -8.02 -1.69
C THR A 83 5.13 -8.48 -0.93
N ARG A 84 4.06 -7.68 -0.89
CA ARG A 84 2.85 -7.87 -0.08
C ARG A 84 3.14 -8.03 1.42
N LYS A 85 4.23 -7.43 1.92
CA LYS A 85 4.65 -7.51 3.32
C LYS A 85 4.45 -6.18 4.05
N TRP A 86 4.05 -6.28 5.32
CA TRP A 86 3.99 -5.18 6.26
C TRP A 86 5.29 -5.05 7.05
N LYS A 87 5.73 -3.81 7.26
CA LYS A 87 6.82 -3.44 8.16
C LYS A 87 6.25 -2.49 9.20
N LEU A 88 6.20 -2.95 10.45
CA LEU A 88 5.66 -2.18 11.56
C LEU A 88 6.77 -1.31 12.18
N PHE A 89 6.43 -0.07 12.49
CA PHE A 89 7.31 0.90 13.14
C PHE A 89 6.56 1.54 14.32
N GLY A 90 7.17 1.52 15.50
CA GLY A 90 6.54 2.01 16.73
C GLY A 90 5.95 0.89 17.58
N ASN A 91 6.81 0.23 18.37
CA ASN A 91 6.72 0.15 19.83
C ASN A 91 8.04 -0.41 20.37
N ALA A 92 8.66 0.26 21.35
CA ALA A 92 9.82 -0.08 22.21
C ALA A 92 11.04 -0.89 21.67
N GLY A 93 11.17 -1.17 20.37
CA GLY A 93 12.25 -2.00 19.82
C GLY A 93 13.05 -1.35 18.70
N GLN A 94 12.88 -0.05 18.45
CA GLN A 94 13.82 0.67 17.58
C GLN A 94 15.10 0.87 18.39
N VAL A 95 15.98 -0.13 18.36
CA VAL A 95 17.33 0.02 18.88
C VAL A 95 17.94 1.20 18.12
N LYS A 96 18.10 2.31 18.83
CA LYS A 96 18.87 3.45 18.36
C LYS A 96 20.29 2.93 18.17
N ILE A 97 20.66 2.62 16.93
CA ILE A 97 22.04 2.30 16.61
C ILE A 97 22.78 3.64 16.69
N GLU A 98 23.28 3.92 17.89
CA GLU A 98 24.22 5.00 18.14
C GLU A 98 25.50 4.67 17.36
N LYS A 99 25.97 5.65 16.60
CA LYS A 99 27.21 5.58 15.82
C LYS A 99 28.40 5.94 16.69
#